data_AF-A0A0M8RJS7-F1
#
_entry.id   AF-A0A0M8RJS7-F1
#
_cell.length_a   1.000
_cell.length_b   1.000
_cell.length_c   1.000
_cell.angle_alpha   90.00
_cell.angle_beta   90.00
_cell.angle_gamma   90.00
#
_symmetry.space_group_name_H-M   'P 1'
#
loop_
_entity.id
_entity.type
_entity.pdbx_description
1 polymer ?
#
loop_
_entity_poly.entity_id
_entity_poly.type
_entity_poly.pdbx_seq_one_letter_code
_entity_poly.pdbx_strand_id
1 'polypeptide(L)'
;AAGKGIRVLDAPVSGGEAGAVEAVLSIMVGGAQEDFDAAYPLFEALGTTIVRCGPHGSGQTVKAANQLIVAVNIQACAEAVVFLEKSGVDL
;
A
#
# COMPACT_ATOMS: atom_id res chain seq x y z
N ALA A 1 12.99 -19.21 1.95
CA ALA A 1 13.71 -18.64 0.79
C ALA A 1 15.21 -18.83 0.93
N ALA A 2 15.79 -18.35 2.04
CA ALA A 2 17.18 -18.63 2.40
C ALA A 2 17.50 -20.14 2.33
N GLY A 3 18.61 -20.48 1.68
CA GLY A 3 19.08 -21.85 1.48
C GLY A 3 18.38 -22.64 0.36
N LYS A 4 17.40 -22.06 -0.34
CA LYS A 4 16.65 -22.75 -1.43
C LYS A 4 16.82 -22.12 -2.83
N GLY A 5 17.69 -21.12 -2.98
CA GLY A 5 17.88 -20.40 -4.25
C GLY A 5 16.68 -19.55 -4.69
N ILE A 6 15.75 -19.24 -3.77
CA ILE A 6 14.55 -18.44 -4.05
C ILE A 6 14.79 -17.00 -3.61
N ARG A 7 14.51 -16.06 -4.51
CA ARG A 7 14.54 -14.61 -4.28
C ARG A 7 13.13 -14.13 -3.91
N VAL A 8 13.01 -13.17 -2.99
CA VAL A 8 11.71 -12.76 -2.44
C VAL A 8 11.63 -11.24 -2.39
N LEU A 9 10.47 -10.69 -2.74
CA LEU A 9 10.14 -9.28 -2.55
C LEU A 9 8.85 -9.19 -1.76
N ASP A 10 8.76 -8.25 -0.82
CA ASP A 10 7.47 -7.83 -0.29
C ASP A 10 6.92 -6.70 -1.15
N ALA A 11 5.74 -6.88 -1.76
CA ALA A 11 5.14 -5.92 -2.68
C ALA A 11 3.67 -5.62 -2.35
N PRO A 12 3.36 -5.09 -1.15
CA PRO A 12 1.99 -4.65 -0.85
C PRO A 12 1.51 -3.58 -1.82
N VAL A 13 0.19 -3.58 -2.08
CA VAL A 13 -0.46 -2.69 -3.04
C VAL A 13 -1.52 -1.79 -2.42
N SER A 14 -1.81 -0.67 -3.07
CA SER A 14 -2.93 0.24 -2.82
C SER A 14 -3.67 0.52 -4.14
N GLY A 15 -4.98 0.79 -4.09
CA GLY A 15 -5.83 1.03 -5.26
C GLY A 15 -7.13 0.22 -5.28
N GLY A 16 -7.26 -0.77 -4.38
CA GLY A 16 -8.47 -1.61 -4.28
C GLY A 16 -8.69 -2.48 -5.51
N GLU A 17 -9.87 -3.09 -5.60
CA GLU A 17 -10.26 -3.95 -6.72
C GLU A 17 -10.27 -3.18 -8.05
N ALA A 18 -10.89 -1.99 -8.05
CA ALA A 18 -10.93 -1.14 -9.25
C ALA A 18 -9.53 -0.81 -9.78
N GLY A 19 -8.59 -0.44 -8.90
CA GLY A 19 -7.21 -0.18 -9.30
C GLY A 19 -6.48 -1.42 -9.84
N ALA A 20 -6.83 -2.61 -9.36
CA ALA A 20 -6.27 -3.86 -9.87
C ALA A 20 -6.82 -4.21 -11.26
N VAL A 21 -8.13 -4.05 -11.48
CA VAL A 21 -8.78 -4.30 -12.77
C VAL A 21 -8.24 -3.33 -13.84
N GLU A 22 -8.08 -2.06 -13.50
CA GLU A 22 -7.59 -1.03 -14.41
C GLU A 22 -6.05 -0.98 -14.52
N ALA A 23 -5.34 -1.88 -13.84
CA ALA A 23 -3.87 -1.93 -13.81
C ALA A 23 -3.20 -0.61 -13.37
N VAL A 24 -3.79 0.07 -12.39
CA VAL A 24 -3.31 1.36 -11.84
C VAL A 24 -2.96 1.27 -10.35
N LEU A 25 -2.59 0.08 -9.86
CA LEU A 25 -2.16 -0.09 -8.48
C LEU A 25 -0.92 0.75 -8.17
N SER A 26 -0.84 1.19 -6.92
CA SER A 26 0.41 1.64 -6.30
C SER A 26 1.07 0.46 -5.61
N ILE A 27 2.31 0.15 -5.96
CA ILE A 27 3.06 -1.03 -5.52
C ILE A 27 4.31 -0.56 -4.76
N MET A 28 4.37 -0.88 -3.46
CA MET A 28 5.49 -0.53 -2.58
C MET A 28 6.37 -1.76 -2.36
N VAL A 29 7.60 -1.77 -2.85
CA VAL A 29 8.43 -2.98 -2.90
C VAL A 29 9.61 -2.92 -1.92
N GLY A 30 9.70 -3.88 -1.01
CA GLY A 30 10.87 -4.13 -0.18
C GLY A 30 11.74 -5.28 -0.71
N GLY A 31 13.05 -5.05 -0.78
CA GLY A 31 14.03 -6.08 -1.15
C GLY A 31 15.29 -5.55 -1.82
N ALA A 32 16.08 -6.45 -2.42
CA ALA A 32 17.29 -6.11 -3.15
C ALA A 32 16.96 -5.33 -4.45
N GLN A 33 17.86 -4.44 -4.88
CA GLN A 33 17.67 -3.66 -6.12
C GLN A 33 17.54 -4.59 -7.33
N GLU A 34 18.45 -5.56 -7.41
CA GLU A 34 18.57 -6.51 -8.52
C GLU A 34 17.30 -7.35 -8.70
N ASP A 35 16.67 -7.72 -7.58
CA ASP A 35 15.42 -8.47 -7.58
C ASP A 35 14.24 -7.60 -7.99
N PHE A 36 14.20 -6.36 -7.49
CA PHE A 36 13.21 -5.36 -7.90
C PHE A 36 13.28 -5.09 -9.39
N ASP A 37 14.47 -4.82 -9.94
CA ASP A 37 14.67 -4.55 -11.36
C ASP A 37 14.25 -5.75 -12.22
N ALA A 38 14.60 -6.97 -11.79
CA ALA A 38 14.21 -8.19 -12.50
C ALA A 38 12.69 -8.44 -12.48
N ALA A 39 12.00 -8.04 -11.40
CA ALA A 39 10.55 -8.18 -11.26
C ALA A 39 9.76 -6.98 -11.81
N TYR A 40 10.42 -5.86 -12.14
CA TYR A 40 9.77 -4.61 -12.54
C TYR A 40 8.77 -4.77 -13.69
N PRO A 41 9.06 -5.53 -14.78
CA PRO A 41 8.08 -5.73 -15.85
C PRO A 41 6.77 -6.40 -15.40
N LEU A 42 6.80 -7.18 -14.32
CA LEU A 42 5.60 -7.80 -13.76
C LEU A 42 4.77 -6.78 -12.97
N PHE A 43 5.43 -5.87 -12.26
CA PHE A 43 4.76 -4.80 -11.53
C PHE A 43 4.13 -3.77 -12.48
N GLU A 44 4.79 -3.47 -13.59
CA GLU A 44 4.31 -2.53 -14.62
C GLU A 44 3.04 -3.01 -15.31
N ALA A 45 2.79 -4.32 -15.36
CA ALA A 45 1.55 -4.88 -15.87
C ALA A 45 0.33 -4.66 -14.95
N LEU A 46 0.55 -4.25 -13.70
CA LEU A 46 -0.48 -4.18 -12.65
C LEU A 46 -0.64 -2.78 -12.06
N GLY A 47 0.32 -1.89 -12.26
CA GLY A 47 0.35 -0.61 -11.56
C GLY A 47 1.12 0.47 -12.28
N THR A 48 0.73 1.71 -11.99
CA THR A 48 1.32 2.92 -12.56
C THR A 48 2.28 3.62 -11.59
N THR A 49 2.24 3.26 -10.30
CA THR A 49 3.15 3.78 -9.28
C THR A 49 3.91 2.62 -8.66
N ILE A 50 5.19 2.48 -8.98
CA ILE A 50 6.02 1.34 -8.55
C ILE A 50 7.28 1.88 -7.91
N VAL A 51 7.47 1.62 -6.62
CA VAL A 51 8.58 2.22 -5.85
C VAL A 51 9.28 1.16 -5.02
N ARG A 52 10.61 1.08 -5.16
CA ARG A 52 11.44 0.32 -4.21
C ARG A 52 11.61 1.14 -2.93
N CYS A 53 11.07 0.65 -1.83
CA CYS A 53 11.01 1.35 -0.54
C CYS A 53 12.20 1.08 0.38
N GLY A 54 13.11 0.17 0.01
CA GLY A 54 14.26 -0.20 0.82
C GLY A 54 14.53 -1.71 0.82
N PRO A 55 15.24 -2.24 1.83
CA PRO A 55 15.46 -3.68 1.99
C PRO A 55 14.15 -4.44 2.30
N HIS A 56 14.25 -5.76 2.50
CA HIS A 56 13.10 -6.58 2.85
C HIS A 56 12.35 -6.03 4.07
N GLY A 57 11.03 -6.04 3.98
CA GLY A 57 10.12 -5.51 4.99
C GLY A 57 9.78 -4.03 4.80
N SER A 58 10.57 -3.26 4.04
CA SER A 58 10.31 -1.84 3.84
C SER A 58 8.98 -1.56 3.12
N GLY A 59 8.58 -2.38 2.15
CA GLY A 59 7.28 -2.23 1.49
C GLY A 59 6.13 -2.43 2.49
N GLN A 60 6.23 -3.47 3.32
CA GLN A 60 5.27 -3.71 4.41
C GLN A 60 5.24 -2.58 5.44
N THR A 61 6.39 -2.06 5.85
CA THR A 61 6.46 -0.92 6.78
C THR A 61 5.78 0.32 6.20
N VAL A 62 6.03 0.63 4.92
CA VAL A 62 5.35 1.73 4.23
C VAL A 62 3.84 1.50 4.17
N LYS A 63 3.39 0.28 3.86
CA LYS A 63 1.95 -0.04 3.85
C LYS A 63 1.33 0.08 5.24
N ALA A 64 2.01 -0.36 6.27
CA ALA A 64 1.54 -0.24 7.65
C ALA A 64 1.40 1.23 8.07
N ALA A 65 2.38 2.08 7.73
CA ALA A 65 2.31 3.52 7.97
C ALA A 65 1.11 4.16 7.25
N ASN A 66 0.86 3.78 5.99
CA ASN A 66 -0.31 4.24 5.25
C ASN A 66 -1.62 3.82 5.95
N GLN A 67 -1.75 2.55 6.37
CA GLN A 67 -2.96 2.08 7.04
C GLN A 67 -3.20 2.73 8.41
N LEU A 68 -2.15 3.12 9.14
CA LEU A 68 -2.29 3.91 10.37
C LEU A 68 -2.94 5.26 10.07
N ILE A 69 -2.48 5.96 9.02
CA ILE A 69 -3.05 7.26 8.61
C ILE A 69 -4.51 7.10 8.19
N VAL A 70 -4.82 6.08 7.38
CA VAL A 70 -6.19 5.79 6.94
C VAL A 70 -7.11 5.54 8.14
N ALA A 71 -6.69 4.71 9.10
CA ALA A 71 -7.48 4.40 10.28
C ALA A 71 -7.75 5.64 11.14
N VAL A 72 -6.73 6.48 11.37
CA VAL A 72 -6.89 7.74 12.13
C VAL A 72 -7.84 8.70 11.44
N ASN A 73 -7.75 8.85 10.11
CA ASN A 73 -8.66 9.72 9.36
C ASN A 73 -10.10 9.22 9.42
N ILE A 74 -10.33 7.91 9.28
CA ILE A 74 -11.66 7.32 9.40
C ILE A 74 -12.23 7.59 10.80
N GLN A 75 -11.43 7.38 11.85
CA GLN A 75 -11.86 7.62 13.23
C GLN A 75 -12.22 9.09 13.46
N ALA A 76 -11.38 10.02 13.00
CA ALA A 76 -11.62 11.45 13.13
C ALA A 76 -12.90 11.87 12.40
N CYS A 77 -13.13 11.37 11.18
CA CYS A 77 -14.37 11.63 10.43
C CYS A 77 -15.59 11.07 11.17
N ALA A 78 -15.51 9.85 11.70
CA ALA A 78 -16.60 9.23 12.42
C ALA A 78 -16.98 10.02 13.68
N GLU A 79 -15.99 10.44 14.47
CA GLU A 79 -16.21 11.28 15.65
C GLU A 79 -16.79 12.64 15.29
N ALA A 80 -16.29 13.28 14.24
CA ALA A 80 -16.80 14.58 13.77
C ALA A 80 -18.27 14.50 13.33
N VAL A 81 -18.64 13.46 12.56
CA VAL A 81 -20.02 13.23 12.13
C VAL A 81 -20.94 13.07 13.33
N VAL A 82 -20.61 12.17 14.26
CA VAL A 82 -21.43 11.94 15.47
C VAL A 82 -21.51 13.20 16.33
N PHE A 83 -20.42 13.94 16.47
CA PHE A 83 -20.41 15.20 17.22
C PHE A 83 -21.37 16.23 16.61
N LEU A 84 -21.39 16.37 15.28
CA LEU A 84 -22.28 17.30 14.57
C LEU A 84 -23.75 16.89 14.71
N GLU A 85 -24.08 15.61 14.52
CA GLU A 85 -25.44 15.09 14.73
C GLU A 85 -25.94 15.37 16.15
N LYS A 86 -25.10 15.09 17.16
CA LYS A 86 -25.45 15.31 18.57
C LYS A 86 -25.53 16.79 18.94
N SER A 87 -24.89 17.65 18.16
CA SER A 87 -24.97 19.11 18.29
C SER A 87 -26.19 19.70 17.56
N GLY A 88 -27.01 18.87 16.90
CA GLY A 88 -28.19 19.32 16.16
C GLY A 88 -27.86 20.00 14.84
N VAL A 89 -26.67 19.76 14.29
CA VAL A 89 -26.27 20.25 12.96
C VAL A 89 -26.83 19.31 11.89
N ASP A 90 -27.41 19.88 10.84
CA ASP A 90 -27.87 19.15 9.65
C ASP A 90 -26.67 18.72 8.80
N LEU A 91 -26.63 17.44 8.42
CA LEU A 91 -25.49 16.77 7.76
C LEU A 91 -25.77 16.42 6.30
#